data_AF-A0A0P7W4V8-F1
#
_entry.id   AF-A0A0P7W4V8-F1
#
_cell.length_a   1.000
_cell.length_b   1.000
_cell.length_c   1.000
_cell.angle_alpha   90.00
_cell.angle_beta   90.00
_cell.angle_gamma   90.00
#
_symmetry.space_group_name_H-M   'P 1'
#
loop_
_entity.id
_entity.type
_entity.pdbx_description
1 polymer ?
#
loop_
_entity_poly.entity_id
_entity_poly.type
_entity_poly.pdbx_seq_one_letter_code
_entity_poly.pdbx_strand_id
1 'polypeptide(L)'
;MLLVAVSSVNPLPKQVKIVEVGPRDGLQNEKLTVPTEVKLQFIDMLSETGLPVIEATSFVSPKWIPQMADQAEVTQGIRKRPGVVYPVLAPNLKGFQAAVSAVRVTLDLLQSNSQNAVLHAGSKQTTRPLYHGKPLSQVKAGADEVAIFSTVSELFAMKNANCSVEESLQRAEEVTRAAKAAGVRVRGYGSSGGLRGTPAPGYVSCVLGCPYEGHVSPDKVAQMAKHIYAMGCYEISLGDTIGVGTPGSMRAMLDAVSKEVPVDRLAVHCHDTYGQALANILVALQVLLSPYPPVACAYMGVSVVDSSVAGLGGCPYAPGASGNVATEDLVYMLHGLGIHTGVDLQKVMDAGAFICRFLNRRTSSKVAQASCRL
;
A
#
# COMPACT_ATOMS: atom_id res chain seq x y z
N MET A 1 19.37 24.98 -42.06
CA MET A 1 18.94 25.19 -40.66
C MET A 1 17.66 24.41 -40.46
N LEU A 2 17.72 23.23 -39.84
CA LEU A 2 16.55 22.37 -39.67
C LEU A 2 15.79 22.83 -38.42
N LEU A 3 14.57 23.34 -38.58
CA LEU A 3 13.70 23.61 -37.44
C LEU A 3 13.15 22.28 -36.92
N VAL A 4 13.87 21.67 -35.97
CA VAL A 4 13.30 20.58 -35.17
C VAL A 4 12.23 21.21 -34.29
N ALA A 5 10.96 21.08 -34.73
CA ALA A 5 9.83 21.46 -33.90
C ALA A 5 9.84 20.56 -32.65
N VAL A 6 10.25 21.13 -31.52
CA VAL A 6 10.18 20.47 -30.22
C VAL A 6 8.69 20.35 -29.88
N SER A 7 8.09 19.22 -30.28
CA SER A 7 6.74 18.84 -29.86
C SER A 7 6.78 18.62 -28.35
N SER A 8 6.49 19.69 -27.61
CA SER A 8 6.80 19.85 -26.19
C SER A 8 5.80 19.13 -25.29
N VAL A 9 5.63 17.84 -25.52
CA VAL A 9 4.83 16.94 -24.70
C VAL A 9 5.78 15.93 -24.07
N ASN A 10 6.25 16.22 -22.85
CA ASN A 10 6.74 15.15 -21.99
C ASN A 10 5.54 14.21 -21.74
N PRO A 11 5.57 12.97 -22.21
CA PRO A 11 4.40 12.10 -22.25
C PRO A 11 4.14 11.49 -20.87
N LEU A 12 3.49 12.29 -20.02
CA LEU A 12 2.95 11.84 -18.74
C LEU A 12 1.88 10.76 -18.95
N PRO A 13 1.71 9.81 -18.02
CA PRO A 13 0.65 8.81 -18.11
C PRO A 13 -0.73 9.49 -18.11
N LYS A 14 -1.61 9.12 -19.04
CA LYS A 14 -2.97 9.69 -19.16
C LYS A 14 -3.87 9.41 -17.93
N GLN A 15 -3.55 8.37 -17.18
CA GLN A 15 -4.23 7.98 -15.96
C GLN A 15 -3.21 7.54 -14.91
N VAL A 16 -3.44 7.90 -13.65
CA VAL A 16 -2.66 7.43 -12.50
C VAL A 16 -3.59 6.75 -11.48
N LYS A 17 -3.23 5.53 -11.06
CA LYS A 17 -3.88 4.80 -9.98
C LYS A 17 -3.29 5.29 -8.65
N ILE A 18 -4.11 5.95 -7.83
CA ILE A 18 -3.72 6.29 -6.46
C ILE A 18 -4.02 5.09 -5.55
N VAL A 19 -3.08 4.77 -4.67
CA VAL A 19 -3.25 3.79 -3.58
C VAL A 19 -3.26 4.56 -2.26
N GLU A 20 -4.42 4.61 -1.61
CA GLU A 20 -4.57 5.34 -0.35
C GLU A 20 -4.11 4.47 0.83
N VAL A 21 -3.02 4.87 1.49
CA VAL A 21 -2.43 4.13 2.62
C VAL A 21 -2.75 4.73 3.99
N GLY A 22 -3.54 5.80 4.07
CA GLY A 22 -3.92 6.47 5.32
C GLY A 22 -4.49 5.56 6.40
N PRO A 23 -5.46 4.66 6.12
CA PRO A 23 -6.04 3.80 7.15
C PRO A 23 -5.06 2.78 7.75
N ARG A 24 -3.99 2.40 7.01
CA ARG A 24 -2.92 1.52 7.48
C ARG A 24 -1.67 2.29 7.86
N ASP A 25 -0.87 2.73 6.89
CA ASP A 25 0.43 3.38 7.11
C ASP A 25 0.29 4.71 7.86
N GLY A 26 -0.73 5.50 7.48
CA GLY A 26 -1.03 6.76 8.13
C GLY A 26 -1.40 6.60 9.61
N LEU A 27 -2.35 5.71 9.93
CA LEU A 27 -2.78 5.49 11.31
C LEU A 27 -1.80 4.64 12.15
N GLN A 28 -0.91 3.86 11.53
CA GLN A 28 0.01 2.96 12.23
C GLN A 28 0.93 3.69 13.22
N ASN A 29 1.36 4.91 12.90
CA ASN A 29 2.28 5.70 13.72
C ASN A 29 1.59 6.84 14.50
N GLU A 30 0.25 6.90 14.50
CA GLU A 30 -0.50 7.94 15.23
C GLU A 30 -0.45 7.74 16.75
N LYS A 31 -0.39 8.86 17.49
CA LYS A 31 -0.29 8.84 18.96
C LYS A 31 -1.60 8.49 19.65
N LEU A 32 -2.73 8.80 19.02
CA LEU A 32 -4.06 8.48 19.51
C LEU A 32 -4.55 7.17 18.86
N THR A 33 -4.85 6.17 19.67
CA THR A 33 -5.46 4.92 19.16
C THR A 33 -6.84 5.24 18.58
N VAL A 34 -6.99 5.08 17.27
CA VAL A 34 -8.27 5.27 16.58
C VAL A 34 -9.16 4.02 16.76
N PRO A 35 -10.39 4.16 17.30
CA PRO A 35 -11.34 3.05 17.44
C PRO A 35 -11.77 2.42 16.11
N THR A 36 -12.23 1.18 16.17
CA THR A 36 -12.62 0.37 15.00
C THR A 36 -13.73 1.04 14.20
N GLU A 37 -14.75 1.60 14.87
CA GLU A 37 -15.88 2.29 14.23
C GLU A 37 -15.43 3.57 13.49
N VAL A 38 -14.44 4.28 14.01
CA VAL A 38 -13.88 5.48 13.36
C VAL A 38 -13.04 5.09 12.14
N LYS A 39 -12.26 4.01 12.22
CA LYS A 39 -11.55 3.43 11.06
C LYS A 39 -12.52 2.96 9.96
N LEU A 40 -13.61 2.30 10.35
CA LEU A 40 -14.64 1.83 9.41
C LEU A 40 -15.37 2.99 8.73
N GLN A 41 -15.73 4.03 9.47
CA GLN A 41 -16.30 5.26 8.88
C GLN A 41 -15.30 5.94 7.94
N PHE A 42 -14.04 6.06 8.34
CA PHE A 42 -12.96 6.63 7.53
C PHE A 42 -12.76 5.87 6.20
N ILE A 43 -12.76 4.54 6.24
CA ILE A 43 -12.63 3.70 5.03
C ILE A 43 -13.87 3.78 4.13
N ASP A 44 -15.10 3.85 4.67
CA ASP A 44 -16.30 4.04 3.84
C ASP A 44 -16.34 5.45 3.22
N MET A 45 -15.92 6.50 3.95
CA MET A 45 -15.74 7.84 3.39
C MET A 45 -14.70 7.86 2.27
N LEU A 46 -13.52 7.24 2.46
CA LEU A 46 -12.53 7.11 1.40
C LEU A 46 -13.06 6.31 0.20
N SER A 47 -13.94 5.33 0.44
CA SER A 47 -14.61 4.57 -0.63
C SER A 47 -15.66 5.39 -1.41
N GLU A 48 -16.08 6.57 -0.92
CA GLU A 48 -16.96 7.50 -1.64
C GLU A 48 -16.20 8.34 -2.68
N THR A 49 -14.87 8.43 -2.57
CA THR A 49 -14.02 9.38 -3.31
C THR A 49 -13.75 8.98 -4.76
N GLY A 50 -13.90 7.70 -5.10
CA GLY A 50 -13.41 7.14 -6.37
C GLY A 50 -11.97 6.61 -6.31
N LEU A 51 -11.32 6.60 -5.14
CA LEU A 51 -10.07 5.88 -4.91
C LEU A 51 -10.22 4.38 -5.27
N PRO A 52 -9.39 3.82 -6.17
CA PRO A 52 -9.51 2.43 -6.63
C PRO A 52 -8.92 1.42 -5.65
N VAL A 53 -7.98 1.85 -4.78
CA VAL A 53 -7.31 1.00 -3.79
C VAL A 53 -7.17 1.76 -2.48
N ILE A 54 -7.61 1.16 -1.37
CA ILE A 54 -7.54 1.72 -0.01
C ILE A 54 -6.95 0.66 0.91
N GLU A 55 -5.71 0.85 1.35
CA GLU A 55 -5.05 -0.08 2.27
C GLU A 55 -5.64 0.04 3.67
N ALA A 56 -6.34 -1.02 4.08
CA ALA A 56 -7.31 -0.93 5.16
C ALA A 56 -6.73 -1.14 6.56
N THR A 57 -5.78 -2.09 6.71
CA THR A 57 -5.20 -2.46 8.01
C THR A 57 -3.97 -3.37 7.85
N SER A 58 -3.41 -3.85 8.95
CA SER A 58 -2.15 -4.60 9.01
C SER A 58 -2.24 -5.76 9.98
N PHE A 59 -2.06 -6.99 9.51
CA PHE A 59 -2.04 -8.23 10.31
C PHE A 59 -0.68 -8.47 10.99
N VAL A 60 -0.20 -7.43 11.67
CA VAL A 60 1.02 -7.41 12.49
C VAL A 60 0.75 -8.01 13.89
N SER A 61 1.74 -7.91 14.78
CA SER A 61 1.56 -8.22 16.20
C SER A 61 0.98 -7.01 16.93
N PRO A 62 -0.20 -7.12 17.59
CA PRO A 62 -0.76 -6.04 18.41
C PRO A 62 0.14 -5.58 19.55
N LYS A 63 1.11 -6.41 19.98
CA LYS A 63 2.14 -6.05 20.96
C LYS A 63 3.13 -5.00 20.41
N TRP A 64 3.43 -5.06 19.11
CA TRP A 64 4.38 -4.16 18.46
C TRP A 64 3.70 -2.94 17.85
N ILE A 65 2.49 -3.13 17.30
CA ILE A 65 1.69 -2.06 16.68
C ILE A 65 0.26 -2.11 17.27
N PRO A 66 0.02 -1.50 18.44
CA PRO A 66 -1.31 -1.45 19.07
C PRO A 66 -2.39 -0.78 18.21
N GLN A 67 -1.99 0.17 17.37
CA GLN A 67 -2.85 0.92 16.44
C GLN A 67 -3.59 0.02 15.44
N MET A 68 -3.06 -1.18 15.16
CA MET A 68 -3.62 -2.16 14.22
C MET A 68 -4.23 -3.39 14.91
N ALA A 69 -4.44 -3.36 16.24
CA ALA A 69 -4.90 -4.51 17.01
C ALA A 69 -6.28 -5.07 16.57
N ASP A 70 -7.12 -4.24 15.96
CA ASP A 70 -8.47 -4.51 15.46
C ASP A 70 -8.51 -4.88 13.96
N GLN A 71 -7.37 -5.29 13.40
CA GLN A 71 -7.20 -5.78 12.03
C GLN A 71 -8.30 -6.73 11.52
N ALA A 72 -8.81 -7.63 12.37
CA ALA A 72 -9.81 -8.61 11.98
C ALA A 72 -11.21 -7.99 11.92
N GLU A 73 -11.54 -7.16 12.89
CA GLU A 73 -12.79 -6.42 13.02
C GLU A 73 -12.93 -5.37 11.92
N VAL A 74 -11.85 -4.65 11.59
CA VAL A 74 -11.79 -3.74 10.43
C VAL A 74 -12.03 -4.51 9.13
N THR A 75 -11.29 -5.61 8.88
CA THR A 75 -11.42 -6.40 7.64
C THR A 75 -12.83 -6.96 7.44
N GLN A 76 -13.52 -7.35 8.52
CA GLN A 76 -14.90 -7.85 8.48
C GLN A 76 -15.95 -6.73 8.37
N GLY A 77 -15.70 -5.58 9.00
CA GLY A 77 -16.64 -4.47 9.05
C GLY A 77 -16.78 -3.69 7.74
N ILE A 78 -15.71 -3.62 6.93
CA ILE A 78 -15.65 -2.81 5.71
C ILE A 78 -16.82 -3.09 4.76
N ARG A 79 -17.47 -2.00 4.34
CA ARG A 79 -18.50 -2.00 3.31
C ARG A 79 -17.85 -2.02 1.92
N LYS A 80 -17.32 -3.18 1.52
CA LYS A 80 -16.62 -3.35 0.23
C LYS A 80 -17.45 -2.81 -0.93
N ARG A 81 -16.97 -1.75 -1.61
CA ARG A 81 -17.66 -1.13 -2.75
C ARG A 81 -17.23 -1.74 -4.08
N PRO A 82 -18.13 -1.89 -5.08
CA PRO A 82 -17.75 -2.37 -6.41
C PRO A 82 -16.65 -1.49 -7.03
N GLY A 83 -15.61 -2.13 -7.55
CA GLY A 83 -14.46 -1.44 -8.18
C GLY A 83 -13.39 -0.94 -7.21
N VAL A 84 -13.62 -0.96 -5.89
CA VAL A 84 -12.62 -0.58 -4.88
C VAL A 84 -11.97 -1.83 -4.28
N VAL A 85 -10.66 -1.81 -4.13
CA VAL A 85 -9.87 -2.90 -3.56
C VAL A 85 -9.32 -2.51 -2.19
N TYR A 86 -9.32 -3.45 -1.24
CA TYR A 86 -8.96 -3.23 0.16
C TYR A 86 -7.81 -4.14 0.61
N PRO A 87 -6.55 -3.87 0.20
CA PRO A 87 -5.39 -4.63 0.65
C PRO A 87 -5.16 -4.50 2.16
N VAL A 88 -4.54 -5.52 2.76
CA VAL A 88 -4.11 -5.51 4.16
C VAL A 88 -2.68 -6.04 4.30
N LEU A 89 -1.83 -5.41 5.12
CA LEU A 89 -0.46 -5.90 5.30
C LEU A 89 -0.45 -7.27 6.02
N ALA A 90 0.41 -8.19 5.61
CA ALA A 90 0.54 -9.56 6.08
C ALA A 90 2.04 -9.90 6.20
N PRO A 91 2.72 -9.47 7.29
CA PRO A 91 4.18 -9.46 7.42
C PRO A 91 4.85 -10.85 7.53
N ASN A 92 4.06 -11.91 7.66
CA ASN A 92 4.52 -13.30 7.78
C ASN A 92 3.32 -14.25 7.61
N LEU A 93 3.59 -15.55 7.51
CA LEU A 93 2.58 -16.59 7.25
C LEU A 93 1.42 -16.59 8.27
N LYS A 94 1.68 -16.29 9.54
CA LYS A 94 0.64 -16.19 10.58
C LYS A 94 -0.27 -14.96 10.37
N GLY A 95 0.30 -13.82 9.98
CA GLY A 95 -0.45 -12.63 9.60
C GLY A 95 -1.34 -12.89 8.37
N PHE A 96 -0.79 -13.53 7.35
CA PHE A 96 -1.52 -13.95 6.16
C PHE A 96 -2.70 -14.91 6.48
N GLN A 97 -2.45 -15.96 7.27
CA GLN A 97 -3.48 -16.90 7.69
C GLN A 97 -4.63 -16.19 8.43
N ALA A 98 -4.32 -15.22 9.29
CA ALA A 98 -5.32 -14.41 9.97
C ALA A 98 -6.10 -13.48 9.01
N ALA A 99 -5.44 -12.87 8.02
CA ALA A 99 -6.08 -12.02 7.01
C ALA A 99 -7.07 -12.79 6.13
N VAL A 100 -6.71 -13.99 5.70
CA VAL A 100 -7.61 -14.90 4.95
C VAL A 100 -8.77 -15.38 5.83
N SER A 101 -8.50 -15.64 7.11
CA SER A 101 -9.52 -16.10 8.08
C SER A 101 -10.49 -15.01 8.57
N ALA A 102 -10.22 -13.73 8.30
CA ALA A 102 -11.03 -12.59 8.74
C ALA A 102 -12.33 -12.41 7.91
N VAL A 103 -13.08 -13.50 7.70
CA VAL A 103 -14.29 -13.54 6.87
C VAL A 103 -15.46 -12.90 7.60
N ARG A 104 -16.15 -11.96 6.95
CA ARG A 104 -17.42 -11.40 7.46
C ARG A 104 -18.48 -12.50 7.51
N VAL A 105 -18.87 -12.92 8.71
CA VAL A 105 -20.00 -13.83 8.91
C VAL A 105 -21.30 -13.09 8.61
N THR A 106 -21.94 -13.36 7.48
CA THR A 106 -23.34 -12.99 7.23
C THR A 106 -24.27 -13.97 7.92
N LEU A 107 -25.44 -13.49 8.38
CA LEU A 107 -26.44 -14.31 9.08
C LEU A 107 -26.93 -15.50 8.24
N ASP A 108 -26.93 -15.36 6.92
CA ASP A 108 -27.33 -16.39 5.96
C ASP A 108 -26.50 -17.69 6.10
N LEU A 109 -25.20 -17.58 6.45
CA LEU A 109 -24.31 -18.72 6.69
C LEU A 109 -24.58 -19.44 8.04
N LEU A 110 -25.34 -18.82 8.95
CA LEU A 110 -25.83 -19.48 10.15
C LEU A 110 -27.13 -20.23 9.86
N GLN A 111 -28.01 -19.69 9.00
CA GLN A 111 -29.26 -20.33 8.61
C GLN A 111 -29.05 -21.66 7.85
N SER A 112 -27.98 -21.77 7.06
CA SER A 112 -27.61 -23.04 6.39
C SER A 112 -27.14 -24.14 7.35
N ASN A 113 -26.76 -23.80 8.60
CA ASN A 113 -26.30 -24.76 9.60
C ASN A 113 -27.37 -25.14 10.64
N SER A 114 -28.48 -24.39 10.73
CA SER A 114 -29.51 -24.60 11.77
C SER A 114 -30.40 -25.83 11.62
N GLN A 115 -30.32 -26.59 10.51
CA GLN A 115 -31.19 -27.77 10.30
C GLN A 115 -30.85 -29.00 11.17
N ASN A 116 -29.74 -29.01 11.90
CA ASN A 116 -29.30 -30.16 12.74
C ASN A 116 -29.15 -29.83 14.24
N ALA A 117 -29.73 -28.73 14.73
CA ALA A 117 -29.58 -28.28 16.13
C ALA A 117 -30.91 -28.30 16.90
N VAL A 118 -31.35 -29.48 17.34
CA VAL A 118 -32.53 -29.67 18.21
C VAL A 118 -32.12 -30.39 19.50
N LEU A 119 -32.57 -29.88 20.65
CA LEU A 119 -32.20 -30.30 22.02
C LEU A 119 -30.70 -30.01 22.36
N HIS A 120 -30.32 -29.23 23.36
CA HIS A 120 -30.94 -28.93 24.66
C HIS A 120 -30.80 -27.45 25.08
N ALA A 121 -31.66 -26.99 25.99
CA ALA A 121 -31.51 -25.69 26.66
C ALA A 121 -30.72 -25.81 27.98
N GLY A 122 -29.73 -24.95 28.19
CA GLY A 122 -29.07 -24.82 29.51
C GLY A 122 -27.68 -24.18 29.49
N SER A 123 -27.42 -23.30 30.47
CA SER A 123 -26.15 -22.63 30.79
C SER A 123 -25.67 -21.48 29.88
N LYS A 124 -24.96 -20.52 30.49
CA LYS A 124 -24.31 -19.37 29.81
C LYS A 124 -22.81 -19.68 29.63
N GLN A 125 -22.35 -19.86 28.40
CA GLN A 125 -20.92 -19.75 28.07
C GLN A 125 -20.75 -19.00 26.74
N THR A 126 -19.86 -18.00 26.74
CA THR A 126 -19.44 -17.27 25.53
C THR A 126 -18.41 -18.09 24.76
N THR A 127 -18.88 -19.11 24.04
CA THR A 127 -18.03 -19.97 23.21
C THR A 127 -17.57 -19.22 21.95
N ARG A 128 -16.28 -18.87 21.91
CA ARG A 128 -15.63 -18.52 20.64
C ARG A 128 -15.67 -19.76 19.73
N PRO A 129 -16.13 -19.65 18.47
CA PRO A 129 -16.15 -20.80 17.56
C PRO A 129 -14.71 -21.23 17.22
N LEU A 130 -14.29 -22.37 17.78
CA LEU A 130 -13.02 -23.01 17.41
C LEU A 130 -13.15 -23.58 15.98
N TYR A 131 -12.54 -22.88 15.02
CA TYR A 131 -12.62 -23.26 13.61
C TYR A 131 -11.76 -24.50 13.32
N HIS A 132 -12.36 -25.69 13.45
CA HIS A 132 -11.68 -26.95 13.15
C HIS A 132 -11.53 -27.18 11.64
N GLY A 133 -10.32 -26.90 11.13
CA GLY A 133 -9.65 -27.76 10.16
C GLY A 133 -10.34 -28.04 8.82
N LYS A 134 -11.05 -27.09 8.21
CA LYS A 134 -11.31 -27.15 6.76
C LYS A 134 -10.05 -26.74 5.98
N PRO A 135 -9.76 -27.36 4.82
CA PRO A 135 -8.67 -26.90 3.95
C PRO A 135 -8.94 -25.47 3.46
N LEU A 136 -7.88 -24.65 3.39
CA LEU A 136 -7.95 -23.22 3.06
C LEU A 136 -8.63 -22.92 1.71
N SER A 137 -8.66 -23.88 0.79
CA SER A 137 -9.29 -23.78 -0.53
C SER A 137 -10.83 -23.72 -0.52
N GLN A 138 -11.49 -23.86 0.64
CA GLN A 138 -12.96 -23.85 0.75
C GLN A 138 -13.53 -22.67 1.57
N VAL A 139 -12.69 -21.72 2.00
CA VAL A 139 -13.14 -20.55 2.76
C VAL A 139 -13.02 -19.31 1.88
N LYS A 140 -14.13 -18.59 1.66
CA LYS A 140 -14.10 -17.29 0.98
C LYS A 140 -13.31 -16.30 1.84
N ALA A 141 -12.14 -15.90 1.37
CA ALA A 141 -11.18 -15.12 2.16
C ALA A 141 -11.77 -13.79 2.70
N GLY A 142 -11.33 -13.40 3.90
CA GLY A 142 -11.63 -12.09 4.48
C GLY A 142 -10.99 -10.96 3.66
N ALA A 143 -9.67 -11.04 3.54
CA ALA A 143 -8.89 -10.25 2.60
C ALA A 143 -8.83 -10.97 1.23
N ASP A 144 -9.38 -10.34 0.18
CA ASP A 144 -9.18 -10.76 -1.22
C ASP A 144 -7.76 -10.39 -1.74
N GLU A 145 -7.02 -9.65 -0.92
CA GLU A 145 -5.76 -9.01 -1.24
C GLU A 145 -4.99 -8.68 0.04
N VAL A 146 -3.71 -9.06 0.10
CA VAL A 146 -2.76 -8.76 1.18
C VAL A 146 -1.48 -8.14 0.61
N ALA A 147 -0.64 -7.56 1.47
CA ALA A 147 0.67 -7.00 1.15
C ALA A 147 1.76 -7.63 2.01
N ILE A 148 2.94 -7.96 1.49
CA ILE A 148 4.13 -8.21 2.35
C ILE A 148 5.02 -6.97 2.39
N PHE A 149 6.12 -7.02 3.14
CA PHE A 149 7.15 -6.00 3.10
C PHE A 149 8.56 -6.61 3.12
N SER A 150 9.54 -5.89 2.58
CA SER A 150 10.98 -6.14 2.79
C SER A 150 11.73 -4.79 2.85
N THR A 151 13.06 -4.82 2.80
CA THR A 151 13.90 -3.62 2.75
C THR A 151 15.22 -3.87 2.03
N VAL A 152 15.86 -2.81 1.53
CA VAL A 152 17.20 -2.87 0.91
C VAL A 152 18.35 -2.62 1.90
N SER A 153 18.07 -2.51 3.20
CA SER A 153 19.08 -2.26 4.24
C SER A 153 19.05 -3.33 5.34
N GLU A 154 20.21 -3.89 5.65
CA GLU A 154 20.39 -4.89 6.72
C GLU A 154 20.20 -4.26 8.10
N LEU A 155 20.73 -3.05 8.31
CA LEU A 155 20.51 -2.32 9.56
C LEU A 155 19.03 -1.94 9.72
N PHE A 156 18.32 -1.61 8.65
CA PHE A 156 16.89 -1.35 8.70
C PHE A 156 16.09 -2.62 9.01
N ALA A 157 16.41 -3.75 8.35
CA ALA A 157 15.79 -5.05 8.61
C ALA A 157 15.97 -5.47 10.08
N MET A 158 17.21 -5.41 10.58
CA MET A 158 17.54 -5.74 11.96
C MET A 158 16.86 -4.82 12.98
N LYS A 159 16.76 -3.51 12.70
CA LYS A 159 16.10 -2.54 13.61
C LYS A 159 14.56 -2.60 13.60
N ASN A 160 13.94 -3.07 12.51
CA ASN A 160 12.48 -3.16 12.39
C ASN A 160 11.92 -4.54 12.73
N ALA A 161 12.57 -5.60 12.23
CA ALA A 161 12.04 -6.97 12.21
C ALA A 161 12.96 -7.99 12.90
N ASN A 162 14.11 -7.55 13.43
CA ASN A 162 15.16 -8.37 14.04
C ASN A 162 15.50 -9.60 13.17
N CYS A 163 15.79 -9.34 11.91
CA CYS A 163 16.20 -10.32 10.90
C CYS A 163 17.04 -9.65 9.82
N SER A 164 17.76 -10.44 9.03
CA SER A 164 18.42 -9.94 7.81
C SER A 164 17.42 -9.63 6.69
N VAL A 165 17.90 -9.01 5.63
CA VAL A 165 17.14 -8.83 4.37
C VAL A 165 16.75 -10.19 3.77
N GLU A 166 17.68 -11.15 3.76
CA GLU A 166 17.46 -12.52 3.28
C GLU A 166 16.37 -13.25 4.09
N GLU A 167 16.39 -13.17 5.42
CA GLU A 167 15.33 -13.73 6.26
C GLU A 167 13.98 -13.04 6.04
N SER A 168 13.98 -11.74 5.71
CA SER A 168 12.77 -11.00 5.34
C SER A 168 12.20 -11.46 3.99
N LEU A 169 13.07 -11.75 3.02
CA LEU A 169 12.70 -12.33 1.72
C LEU A 169 12.13 -13.74 1.86
N GLN A 170 12.73 -14.60 2.68
CA GLN A 170 12.23 -15.96 2.93
C GLN A 170 10.84 -15.94 3.60
N ARG A 171 10.57 -14.99 4.51
CA ARG A 171 9.22 -14.78 5.09
C ARG A 171 8.21 -14.28 4.03
N ALA A 172 8.67 -13.45 3.11
CA ALA A 172 7.87 -12.97 1.97
C ALA A 172 7.58 -14.10 0.96
N GLU A 173 8.51 -15.03 0.73
CA GLU A 173 8.29 -16.26 -0.05
C GLU A 173 7.14 -17.09 0.53
N GLU A 174 7.18 -17.39 1.83
CA GLU A 174 6.17 -18.23 2.49
C GLU A 174 4.76 -17.67 2.35
N VAL A 175 4.59 -16.36 2.58
CA VAL A 175 3.30 -15.68 2.42
C VAL A 175 2.84 -15.73 0.97
N THR A 176 3.72 -15.40 0.01
CA THR A 176 3.33 -15.33 -1.41
C THR A 176 2.98 -16.72 -1.97
N ARG A 177 3.72 -17.75 -1.54
CA ARG A 177 3.46 -19.16 -1.84
C ARG A 177 2.11 -19.62 -1.27
N ALA A 178 1.82 -19.28 -0.02
CA ALA A 178 0.56 -19.62 0.63
C ALA A 178 -0.66 -18.89 0.03
N ALA A 179 -0.49 -17.62 -0.34
CA ALA A 179 -1.52 -16.82 -1.00
C ALA A 179 -1.82 -17.31 -2.42
N LYS A 180 -0.79 -17.65 -3.21
CA LYS A 180 -0.94 -18.28 -4.53
C LYS A 180 -1.72 -19.60 -4.45
N ALA A 181 -1.52 -20.38 -3.40
CA ALA A 181 -2.29 -21.60 -3.14
C ALA A 181 -3.74 -21.34 -2.65
N ALA A 182 -4.01 -20.17 -2.07
CA ALA A 182 -5.35 -19.74 -1.63
C ALA A 182 -6.12 -18.91 -2.67
N GLY A 183 -5.51 -18.53 -3.80
CA GLY A 183 -6.08 -17.62 -4.79
C GLY A 183 -6.08 -16.13 -4.36
N VAL A 184 -5.28 -15.76 -3.36
CA VAL A 184 -5.22 -14.43 -2.75
C VAL A 184 -4.03 -13.62 -3.30
N ARG A 185 -4.18 -12.29 -3.36
CA ARG A 185 -3.25 -11.33 -3.98
C ARG A 185 -2.24 -10.73 -2.94
N VAL A 186 -1.02 -10.34 -3.36
CA VAL A 186 0.30 -10.09 -2.66
C VAL A 186 1.44 -9.37 -3.49
N ARG A 187 1.88 -8.12 -3.20
CA ARG A 187 3.14 -7.42 -3.70
C ARG A 187 4.11 -7.31 -2.53
N GLY A 188 5.35 -7.02 -2.86
CA GLY A 188 6.46 -7.27 -1.99
C GLY A 188 7.71 -7.41 -2.82
N TYR A 189 8.71 -8.09 -2.27
CA TYR A 189 9.98 -8.35 -2.94
C TYR A 189 10.49 -9.80 -2.66
N GLY A 190 11.16 -10.41 -3.65
CA GLY A 190 11.65 -11.80 -3.87
C GLY A 190 11.31 -12.49 -5.26
N SER A 191 12.30 -12.98 -6.06
CA SER A 191 12.46 -13.25 -7.56
C SER A 191 11.39 -13.56 -8.67
N SER A 192 11.75 -13.50 -9.98
CA SER A 192 10.94 -13.40 -11.25
C SER A 192 10.41 -14.67 -12.03
N GLY A 193 9.19 -14.62 -12.63
CA GLY A 193 8.72 -15.41 -13.83
C GLY A 193 7.53 -16.45 -13.75
N GLY A 194 6.49 -16.35 -14.60
CA GLY A 194 5.74 -17.53 -15.17
C GLY A 194 4.19 -17.72 -15.04
N LEU A 195 3.41 -17.16 -15.99
CA LEU A 195 2.08 -17.56 -16.55
C LEU A 195 0.84 -18.04 -15.69
N ARG A 196 -0.34 -17.52 -16.10
CA ARG A 196 -1.73 -17.97 -15.83
C ARG A 196 -2.13 -18.32 -14.37
N GLY A 197 -1.88 -17.38 -13.47
CA GLY A 197 -2.65 -17.16 -12.23
C GLY A 197 -2.61 -15.67 -11.91
N THR A 198 -3.70 -15.06 -11.42
CA THR A 198 -3.78 -13.59 -11.27
C THR A 198 -2.89 -13.07 -10.14
N PRO A 199 -1.95 -12.14 -10.40
CA PRO A 199 -0.99 -11.66 -9.42
C PRO A 199 -1.53 -10.53 -8.49
N ALA A 200 -0.64 -9.81 -7.78
CA ALA A 200 -0.72 -9.62 -6.32
C ALA A 200 -0.08 -8.24 -5.75
N PRO A 201 -0.54 -7.46 -4.68
CA PRO A 201 0.06 -6.14 -4.15
C PRO A 201 0.49 -5.81 -2.61
N GLY A 202 1.77 -5.38 -2.30
CA GLY A 202 2.53 -4.86 -1.08
C GLY A 202 3.91 -4.06 -1.29
N TYR A 203 5.03 -4.20 -0.50
CA TYR A 203 6.12 -3.14 -0.36
C TYR A 203 7.64 -3.48 -0.17
N VAL A 204 8.53 -2.47 -0.40
CA VAL A 204 9.93 -2.34 0.14
C VAL A 204 10.22 -0.91 0.57
N SER A 205 11.07 -0.80 1.59
CA SER A 205 11.52 0.45 2.21
C SER A 205 12.96 0.84 1.83
N CYS A 206 13.30 2.11 2.09
CA CYS A 206 14.65 2.71 1.97
C CYS A 206 15.24 2.84 0.56
N VAL A 207 14.42 2.90 -0.51
CA VAL A 207 14.94 2.84 -1.89
C VAL A 207 15.78 4.05 -2.32
N LEU A 208 15.58 5.23 -1.71
CA LEU A 208 16.38 6.44 -1.98
C LEU A 208 17.35 6.81 -0.84
N GLY A 209 17.42 5.98 0.21
CA GLY A 209 18.27 6.19 1.37
C GLY A 209 17.78 5.45 2.62
N CYS A 210 18.71 5.15 3.53
CA CYS A 210 18.45 4.47 4.79
C CYS A 210 18.86 5.35 5.99
N PRO A 211 18.08 5.40 7.10
CA PRO A 211 18.43 6.19 8.28
C PRO A 211 19.65 5.65 9.06
N TYR A 212 20.20 4.49 8.67
CA TYR A 212 21.33 3.83 9.35
C TYR A 212 22.54 3.59 8.43
N GLU A 213 22.29 3.19 7.16
CA GLU A 213 23.35 2.95 6.15
C GLU A 213 23.63 4.20 5.29
N GLY A 214 22.77 5.22 5.34
CA GLY A 214 22.89 6.43 4.52
C GLY A 214 22.52 6.16 3.06
N HIS A 215 23.50 6.18 2.17
CA HIS A 215 23.27 5.98 0.73
C HIS A 215 22.91 4.52 0.41
N VAL A 216 21.94 4.35 -0.49
CA VAL A 216 21.51 3.06 -1.03
C VAL A 216 21.74 3.08 -2.53
N SER A 217 22.47 2.07 -3.05
CA SER A 217 22.76 1.96 -4.48
C SER A 217 21.49 1.64 -5.28
N PRO A 218 21.22 2.36 -6.39
CA PRO A 218 20.21 2.00 -7.38
C PRO A 218 20.24 0.52 -7.80
N ASP A 219 21.42 -0.08 -7.94
CA ASP A 219 21.56 -1.48 -8.33
C ASP A 219 21.13 -2.44 -7.22
N LYS A 220 21.22 -2.05 -5.94
CA LYS A 220 20.69 -2.84 -4.82
C LYS A 220 19.15 -2.81 -4.80
N VAL A 221 18.56 -1.68 -5.17
CA VAL A 221 17.10 -1.56 -5.38
C VAL A 221 16.66 -2.32 -6.62
N ALA A 222 17.38 -2.20 -7.73
CA ALA A 222 17.11 -2.91 -8.97
C ALA A 222 17.25 -4.43 -8.78
N GLN A 223 18.24 -4.90 -8.03
CA GLN A 223 18.35 -6.30 -7.65
C GLN A 223 17.16 -6.70 -6.78
N MET A 224 16.84 -5.98 -5.70
CA MET A 224 15.67 -6.26 -4.85
C MET A 224 14.36 -6.26 -5.65
N ALA A 225 14.18 -5.37 -6.64
CA ALA A 225 12.99 -5.27 -7.49
C ALA A 225 12.97 -6.29 -8.64
N LYS A 226 14.10 -6.59 -9.30
CA LYS A 226 14.24 -7.74 -10.22
C LYS A 226 13.84 -9.01 -9.49
N HIS A 227 14.50 -9.16 -8.36
CA HIS A 227 14.26 -10.13 -7.34
C HIS A 227 12.92 -9.81 -6.65
N ILE A 228 11.82 -9.47 -7.36
CA ILE A 228 10.44 -9.77 -6.94
C ILE A 228 9.68 -10.65 -7.92
N TYR A 229 9.98 -10.52 -9.20
CA TYR A 229 8.87 -10.24 -10.11
C TYR A 229 7.92 -11.45 -10.40
N ALA A 230 8.17 -12.64 -9.82
CA ALA A 230 7.16 -13.66 -9.53
C ALA A 230 7.53 -14.67 -8.41
N MET A 231 7.87 -14.22 -7.18
CA MET A 231 7.35 -14.97 -6.03
C MET A 231 5.83 -14.95 -6.12
N GLY A 232 5.28 -13.83 -6.62
CA GLY A 232 3.99 -13.82 -7.31
C GLY A 232 3.45 -12.44 -7.73
N CYS A 233 4.20 -11.35 -7.58
CA CYS A 233 3.64 -10.01 -7.39
C CYS A 233 3.29 -9.24 -8.69
N TYR A 234 2.16 -8.51 -8.72
CA TYR A 234 1.70 -7.77 -9.91
C TYR A 234 2.34 -6.40 -10.06
N GLU A 235 2.91 -5.84 -8.99
CA GLU A 235 3.39 -4.45 -8.90
C GLU A 235 4.55 -4.36 -7.88
N ILE A 236 5.12 -3.17 -7.70
CA ILE A 236 6.31 -2.90 -6.89
C ILE A 236 6.25 -1.45 -6.41
N SER A 237 5.97 -1.17 -5.14
CA SER A 237 6.01 0.22 -4.65
C SER A 237 7.35 0.58 -4.04
N LEU A 238 8.07 1.44 -4.75
CA LEU A 238 9.43 1.84 -4.46
C LEU A 238 9.40 2.93 -3.38
N GLY A 239 9.65 2.54 -2.12
CA GLY A 239 9.43 3.37 -0.94
C GLY A 239 10.63 4.21 -0.49
N ASP A 240 10.52 5.53 -0.63
CA ASP A 240 11.34 6.50 0.10
C ASP A 240 10.76 6.73 1.51
N THR A 241 11.04 5.77 2.39
CA THR A 241 10.50 5.64 3.76
C THR A 241 10.94 6.75 4.72
N ILE A 242 11.96 7.54 4.36
CA ILE A 242 12.44 8.66 5.17
C ILE A 242 12.31 10.01 4.47
N GLY A 243 11.97 10.05 3.17
CA GLY A 243 11.71 11.27 2.41
C GLY A 243 12.96 12.05 2.03
N VAL A 244 14.13 11.40 1.99
CA VAL A 244 15.44 12.02 1.70
C VAL A 244 15.80 11.99 0.21
N GLY A 245 15.03 11.28 -0.59
CA GLY A 245 15.21 11.20 -2.03
C GLY A 245 15.02 12.55 -2.70
N THR A 246 15.73 12.74 -3.80
CA THR A 246 15.65 13.95 -4.62
C THR A 246 15.35 13.56 -6.07
N PRO A 247 14.89 14.50 -6.93
CA PRO A 247 14.63 14.24 -8.34
C PRO A 247 15.76 13.49 -9.07
N GLY A 248 17.03 13.74 -8.71
CA GLY A 248 18.18 13.04 -9.24
C GLY A 248 18.32 11.59 -8.77
N SER A 249 18.18 11.31 -7.47
CA SER A 249 18.26 9.94 -6.95
C SER A 249 17.04 9.09 -7.30
N MET A 250 15.85 9.70 -7.34
CA MET A 250 14.63 9.05 -7.84
C MET A 250 14.78 8.61 -9.30
N ARG A 251 15.31 9.49 -10.17
CA ARG A 251 15.62 9.12 -11.57
C ARG A 251 16.64 7.98 -11.64
N ALA A 252 17.79 8.09 -10.97
CA ALA A 252 18.83 7.06 -11.01
C ALA A 252 18.33 5.68 -10.51
N MET A 253 17.46 5.67 -9.49
CA MET A 253 16.82 4.46 -8.97
C MET A 253 15.84 3.84 -9.98
N LEU A 254 14.96 4.65 -10.58
CA LEU A 254 14.00 4.18 -11.59
C LEU A 254 14.70 3.73 -12.89
N ASP A 255 15.74 4.43 -13.32
CA ASP A 255 16.58 4.08 -14.47
C ASP A 255 17.37 2.77 -14.23
N ALA A 256 17.55 2.34 -12.98
CA ALA A 256 18.10 1.02 -12.63
C ALA A 256 17.01 -0.06 -12.58
N VAL A 257 15.93 0.18 -11.84
CA VAL A 257 14.83 -0.79 -11.66
C VAL A 257 14.12 -1.12 -12.98
N SER A 258 13.91 -0.13 -13.87
CA SER A 258 13.21 -0.31 -15.15
C SER A 258 13.96 -1.16 -16.19
N LYS A 259 15.24 -1.49 -15.95
CA LYS A 259 16.00 -2.48 -16.74
C LYS A 259 15.62 -3.91 -16.38
N GLU A 260 15.06 -4.11 -15.19
CA GLU A 260 14.83 -5.42 -14.57
C GLU A 260 13.36 -5.73 -14.35
N VAL A 261 12.52 -4.70 -14.25
CA VAL A 261 11.07 -4.82 -14.08
C VAL A 261 10.34 -3.91 -15.07
N PRO A 262 9.30 -4.39 -15.77
CA PRO A 262 8.43 -3.53 -16.58
C PRO A 262 7.79 -2.38 -15.78
N VAL A 263 7.73 -1.18 -16.37
CA VAL A 263 7.26 0.04 -15.67
C VAL A 263 5.76 -0.01 -15.35
N ASP A 264 4.95 -0.80 -16.07
CA ASP A 264 3.54 -1.08 -15.73
C ASP A 264 3.38 -1.95 -14.47
N ARG A 265 4.49 -2.35 -13.86
CA ARG A 265 4.60 -3.08 -12.59
C ARG A 265 5.25 -2.22 -11.51
N LEU A 266 5.55 -0.95 -11.76
CA LEU A 266 6.13 -0.05 -10.77
C LEU A 266 5.08 0.89 -10.19
N ALA A 267 5.26 1.20 -8.92
CA ALA A 267 4.60 2.22 -8.14
C ALA A 267 5.67 2.99 -7.35
N VAL A 268 5.34 4.18 -6.86
CA VAL A 268 6.21 4.94 -5.94
C VAL A 268 5.48 5.32 -4.67
N HIS A 269 6.17 5.19 -3.54
CA HIS A 269 5.71 5.60 -2.21
C HIS A 269 6.71 6.63 -1.67
N CYS A 270 6.31 7.88 -1.52
CA CYS A 270 7.21 8.96 -1.13
C CYS A 270 6.74 9.65 0.15
N HIS A 271 7.59 9.64 1.19
CA HIS A 271 7.39 10.49 2.35
C HIS A 271 7.84 11.92 2.06
N ASP A 272 7.10 12.91 2.58
CA ASP A 272 7.36 14.33 2.35
C ASP A 272 8.18 15.00 3.48
N THR A 273 8.95 14.21 4.22
CA THR A 273 9.77 14.65 5.37
C THR A 273 10.62 15.89 5.07
N TYR A 274 11.19 15.97 3.87
CA TYR A 274 12.03 17.07 3.40
C TYR A 274 11.39 17.86 2.23
N GLY A 275 10.06 17.78 2.06
CA GLY A 275 9.33 18.51 1.01
C GLY A 275 9.62 18.03 -0.43
N GLN A 276 10.10 16.79 -0.59
CA GLN A 276 10.55 16.26 -1.89
C GLN A 276 9.52 15.38 -2.59
N ALA A 277 8.42 14.98 -1.93
CA ALA A 277 7.62 13.85 -2.39
C ALA A 277 6.95 14.11 -3.75
N LEU A 278 6.28 15.24 -3.92
CA LEU A 278 5.66 15.59 -5.22
C LEU A 278 6.70 15.80 -6.33
N ALA A 279 7.89 16.29 -6.02
CA ALA A 279 8.97 16.44 -7.01
C ALA A 279 9.52 15.08 -7.45
N ASN A 280 9.68 14.13 -6.51
CA ASN A 280 10.09 12.75 -6.78
C ASN A 280 9.00 11.99 -7.58
N ILE A 281 7.72 12.16 -7.21
CA ILE A 281 6.59 11.60 -7.94
C ILE A 281 6.53 12.16 -9.36
N LEU A 282 6.71 13.48 -9.55
CA LEU A 282 6.74 14.09 -10.87
C LEU A 282 7.86 13.50 -11.76
N VAL A 283 9.04 13.18 -11.20
CA VAL A 283 10.09 12.44 -11.92
C VAL A 283 9.65 11.02 -12.27
N ALA A 284 8.93 10.33 -11.38
CA ALA A 284 8.41 8.98 -11.63
C ALA A 284 7.36 8.97 -12.77
N LEU A 285 6.48 9.97 -12.81
CA LEU A 285 5.55 10.20 -13.94
C LEU A 285 6.29 10.53 -15.25
N GLN A 286 7.54 10.99 -15.18
CA GLN A 286 8.43 11.40 -16.29
C GLN A 286 9.55 10.38 -16.59
N VAL A 287 9.37 9.09 -16.27
CA VAL A 287 10.32 8.06 -16.72
C VAL A 287 10.21 7.87 -18.24
N LEU A 288 11.31 8.15 -18.93
CA LEU A 288 11.50 8.00 -20.37
C LEU A 288 12.83 7.26 -20.58
N LEU A 289 12.94 6.50 -21.68
CA LEU A 289 14.14 5.77 -22.13
C LEU A 289 14.51 4.50 -21.33
N SER A 290 13.79 3.40 -21.57
CA SER A 290 14.41 2.06 -21.51
C SER A 290 14.97 1.71 -22.89
N PRO A 291 16.28 1.44 -23.05
CA PRO A 291 16.91 1.25 -24.36
C PRO A 291 16.86 -0.22 -24.86
N TYR A 292 15.82 -0.99 -24.51
CA TYR A 292 15.65 -2.38 -24.95
C TYR A 292 14.60 -2.51 -26.08
N PRO A 293 14.76 -3.45 -27.05
CA PRO A 293 14.25 -3.25 -28.42
C PRO A 293 13.08 -4.19 -28.80
N PRO A 294 12.53 -4.09 -30.03
CA PRO A 294 12.18 -2.88 -30.76
C PRO A 294 10.66 -2.89 -31.02
N VAL A 295 9.85 -2.79 -29.96
CA VAL A 295 8.40 -2.61 -30.06
C VAL A 295 8.06 -1.12 -29.92
N ALA A 296 7.08 -0.65 -30.69
CA ALA A 296 6.58 0.73 -30.63
C ALA A 296 5.68 0.93 -29.40
N CYS A 297 6.23 0.66 -28.22
CA CYS A 297 5.57 0.84 -26.93
C CYS A 297 5.79 2.27 -26.44
N ALA A 298 4.71 2.89 -25.97
CA ALA A 298 4.72 4.29 -25.58
C ALA A 298 5.73 4.56 -24.46
N TYR A 299 6.27 5.78 -24.46
CA TYR A 299 6.77 6.39 -23.25
C TYR A 299 5.69 6.28 -22.15
N MET A 300 6.00 5.57 -21.08
CA MET A 300 5.09 5.36 -19.96
C MET A 300 5.90 5.53 -18.68
N GLY A 301 5.69 6.64 -17.99
CA GLY A 301 6.14 6.81 -16.61
C GLY A 301 5.43 5.84 -15.68
N VAL A 302 5.89 5.80 -14.43
CA VAL A 302 5.19 5.12 -13.33
C VAL A 302 3.76 5.67 -13.26
N SER A 303 2.75 4.81 -13.39
CA SER A 303 1.33 5.20 -13.40
C SER A 303 0.60 4.86 -12.10
N VAL A 304 1.35 4.55 -11.03
CA VAL A 304 0.82 4.17 -9.72
C VAL A 304 1.58 4.91 -8.62
N VAL A 305 0.84 5.53 -7.71
CA VAL A 305 1.42 6.32 -6.61
C VAL A 305 0.69 5.98 -5.31
N ASP A 306 1.45 5.65 -4.28
CA ASP A 306 0.93 5.40 -2.94
C ASP A 306 0.96 6.74 -2.15
N SER A 307 -0.16 7.13 -1.52
CA SER A 307 -0.30 8.40 -0.80
C SER A 307 -1.24 8.29 0.40
N SER A 308 -1.20 9.27 1.30
CA SER A 308 -2.00 9.26 2.52
C SER A 308 -2.84 10.51 2.65
N VAL A 309 -4.16 10.38 2.77
CA VAL A 309 -5.06 11.52 2.98
C VAL A 309 -4.64 12.35 4.20
N ALA A 310 -4.77 13.66 4.10
CA ALA A 310 -4.31 14.66 5.05
C ALA A 310 -2.82 14.59 5.41
N GLY A 311 -2.00 13.82 4.67
CA GLY A 311 -0.63 13.47 5.04
C GLY A 311 -0.56 12.86 6.44
N LEU A 312 -1.39 11.84 6.68
CA LEU A 312 -1.35 11.05 7.91
C LEU A 312 -0.07 10.21 8.01
N GLY A 313 0.23 9.83 9.25
CA GLY A 313 1.45 9.14 9.62
C GLY A 313 2.56 10.10 10.00
N GLY A 314 3.79 9.58 9.88
CA GLY A 314 5.02 10.19 10.37
C GLY A 314 6.13 9.15 10.41
N CYS A 315 7.39 9.58 10.35
CA CYS A 315 8.54 8.68 10.44
C CYS A 315 8.94 8.49 11.92
N PRO A 316 8.94 7.27 12.48
CA PRO A 316 9.34 7.04 13.87
C PRO A 316 10.84 7.32 14.12
N TYR A 317 11.63 7.45 13.05
CA TYR A 317 13.07 7.75 13.10
C TYR A 317 13.40 9.24 12.91
N ALA A 318 12.40 10.07 12.56
CA ALA A 318 12.58 11.51 12.36
C ALA A 318 11.46 12.28 13.10
N PRO A 319 11.65 12.63 14.38
CA PRO A 319 10.65 13.34 15.18
C PRO A 319 10.25 14.68 14.52
N GLY A 320 8.97 14.80 14.14
CA GLY A 320 8.42 15.97 13.44
C GLY A 320 8.36 15.85 11.91
N ALA A 321 8.77 14.71 11.33
CA ALA A 321 8.65 14.45 9.90
C ALA A 321 7.19 14.44 9.40
N SER A 322 6.98 15.00 8.21
CA SER A 322 5.68 15.11 7.52
C SER A 322 4.94 13.79 7.30
N GLY A 323 5.64 12.65 7.35
CA GLY A 323 5.08 11.35 6.99
C GLY A 323 4.89 11.21 5.48
N ASN A 324 3.82 10.54 5.09
CA ASN A 324 3.44 10.33 3.68
C ASN A 324 3.12 11.62 2.94
N VAL A 325 3.25 11.60 1.60
CA VAL A 325 2.66 12.63 0.74
C VAL A 325 1.14 12.69 0.93
N ALA A 326 0.59 13.90 0.98
CA ALA A 326 -0.85 14.11 1.12
C ALA A 326 -1.60 13.73 -0.17
N THR A 327 -2.63 12.89 -0.06
CA THR A 327 -3.45 12.47 -1.22
C THR A 327 -4.13 13.66 -1.90
N GLU A 328 -4.58 14.67 -1.15
CA GLU A 328 -5.14 15.92 -1.68
C GLU A 328 -4.14 16.68 -2.56
N ASP A 329 -2.89 16.80 -2.11
CA ASP A 329 -1.84 17.55 -2.79
C ASP A 329 -1.35 16.80 -4.05
N LEU A 330 -1.35 15.47 -4.00
CA LEU A 330 -1.13 14.60 -5.15
C LEU A 330 -2.26 14.71 -6.19
N VAL A 331 -3.53 14.60 -5.76
CA VAL A 331 -4.70 14.72 -6.66
C VAL A 331 -4.71 16.09 -7.33
N TYR A 332 -4.44 17.17 -6.59
CA TYR A 332 -4.33 18.53 -7.14
C TYR A 332 -3.24 18.65 -8.21
N MET A 333 -2.05 18.08 -7.97
CA MET A 333 -0.98 18.04 -8.98
C MET A 333 -1.40 17.26 -10.23
N LEU A 334 -1.98 16.06 -10.06
CA LEU A 334 -2.39 15.21 -11.18
C LEU A 334 -3.50 15.85 -12.01
N HIS A 335 -4.53 16.43 -11.37
CA HIS A 335 -5.60 17.16 -12.06
C HIS A 335 -5.07 18.40 -12.78
N GLY A 336 -4.16 19.16 -12.16
CA GLY A 336 -3.49 20.31 -12.78
C GLY A 336 -2.61 19.94 -14.00
N LEU A 337 -2.08 18.71 -14.04
CA LEU A 337 -1.38 18.15 -15.19
C LEU A 337 -2.31 17.52 -16.25
N GLY A 338 -3.64 17.55 -16.03
CA GLY A 338 -4.63 16.92 -16.93
C GLY A 338 -4.65 15.38 -16.85
N ILE A 339 -4.07 14.78 -15.82
CA ILE A 339 -4.00 13.34 -15.62
C ILE A 339 -5.26 12.85 -14.92
N HIS A 340 -5.89 11.82 -15.48
CA HIS A 340 -7.10 11.24 -14.88
C HIS A 340 -6.76 10.39 -13.64
N THR A 341 -7.51 10.55 -12.56
CA THR A 341 -7.39 9.70 -11.35
C THR A 341 -8.67 8.95 -11.00
N GLY A 342 -9.83 9.45 -11.46
CA GLY A 342 -11.15 9.02 -10.98
C GLY A 342 -11.54 9.55 -9.60
N VAL A 343 -10.65 10.31 -8.94
CA VAL A 343 -10.80 10.73 -7.54
C VAL A 343 -11.41 12.13 -7.41
N ASP A 344 -12.43 12.25 -6.56
CA ASP A 344 -13.09 13.49 -6.12
C ASP A 344 -12.29 14.13 -4.97
N LEU A 345 -11.62 15.26 -5.28
CA LEU A 345 -10.76 15.99 -4.34
C LEU A 345 -11.52 16.51 -3.11
N GLN A 346 -12.78 16.94 -3.25
CA GLN A 346 -13.54 17.47 -2.12
C GLN A 346 -13.85 16.35 -1.12
N LYS A 347 -14.26 15.17 -1.60
CA LYS A 347 -14.51 14.03 -0.71
C LYS A 347 -13.24 13.53 -0.01
N VAL A 348 -12.08 13.59 -0.66
CA VAL A 348 -10.79 13.29 -0.01
C VAL A 348 -10.52 14.31 1.10
N MET A 349 -10.72 15.60 0.84
CA MET A 349 -10.63 16.65 1.86
C MET A 349 -11.62 16.43 3.02
N ASP A 350 -12.85 16.01 2.75
CA ASP A 350 -13.87 15.73 3.78
C ASP A 350 -13.48 14.54 4.67
N ALA A 351 -12.92 13.47 4.07
CA ALA A 351 -12.38 12.31 4.78
C ALA A 351 -11.15 12.69 5.62
N GLY A 352 -10.25 13.52 5.08
CA GLY A 352 -9.11 14.11 5.80
C GLY A 352 -9.55 14.97 6.98
N ALA A 353 -10.55 15.83 6.77
CA ALA A 353 -11.12 16.67 7.82
C ALA A 353 -11.84 15.84 8.90
N PHE A 354 -12.48 14.71 8.56
CA PHE A 354 -13.03 13.78 9.54
C PHE A 354 -11.92 13.19 10.43
N ILE A 355 -10.91 12.54 9.84
CA ILE A 355 -9.89 11.82 10.62
C ILE A 355 -8.96 12.77 11.40
N CYS A 356 -8.60 13.93 10.84
CA CYS A 356 -7.82 14.95 11.56
C CYS A 356 -8.57 15.53 12.76
N ARG A 357 -9.90 15.74 12.67
CA ARG A 357 -10.72 16.14 13.82
C ARG A 357 -10.72 15.08 14.92
N PHE A 358 -10.85 13.80 14.58
CA PHE A 358 -10.77 12.71 15.56
C PHE A 358 -9.38 12.66 16.23
N LEU A 359 -8.31 12.71 15.45
CA LEU A 359 -6.93 12.67 15.92
C LEU A 359 -6.48 13.95 16.66
N ASN A 360 -7.32 14.99 16.71
CA ASN A 360 -7.00 16.32 17.23
C ASN A 360 -5.68 16.89 16.63
N ARG A 361 -5.44 16.63 15.34
CA ARG A 361 -4.28 17.16 14.59
C ARG A 361 -4.74 18.06 13.45
N ARG A 362 -3.85 18.94 12.99
CA ARG A 362 -4.04 19.63 11.70
C ARG A 362 -3.70 18.68 10.56
N THR A 363 -4.36 18.87 9.41
CA THR A 363 -3.98 18.23 8.15
C THR A 363 -2.61 18.74 7.69
N SER A 364 -1.78 17.85 7.16
CA SER A 364 -0.49 18.17 6.52
C SER A 364 -0.67 18.70 5.10
N SER A 365 -1.81 18.39 4.45
CA SER A 365 -2.15 18.82 3.08
C SER A 365 -2.14 20.34 2.96
N LYS A 366 -1.39 20.85 2.00
CA LYS A 366 -1.36 22.28 1.66
C LYS A 366 -2.61 22.69 0.89
N VAL A 367 -3.20 21.79 0.10
CA VAL A 367 -4.47 22.01 -0.59
C VAL A 367 -5.61 22.18 0.42
N ALA A 368 -5.76 21.26 1.38
CA ALA A 368 -6.78 21.36 2.42
C ALA A 368 -6.58 22.61 3.31
N GLN A 369 -5.34 22.96 3.65
CA GLN A 369 -5.02 24.19 4.38
C GLN A 369 -5.42 25.46 3.60
N ALA A 370 -5.22 25.49 2.28
CA ALA A 370 -5.56 26.65 1.44
C ALA A 370 -7.05 26.75 1.10
N SER A 371 -7.75 25.61 1.02
CA SER A 371 -9.18 25.51 0.72
C SER A 371 -10.08 25.78 1.94
N CYS A 372 -9.62 25.48 3.16
CA CYS A 372 -10.30 25.84 4.41
C CYS A 372 -10.21 27.35 4.71
N ARG A 373 -10.87 28.16 3.89
CA ARG A 373 -11.13 29.58 4.15
C ARG A 373 -12.45 29.76 4.88
N LEU A 374 -12.42 29.73 6.21
CA LEU A 374 -13.23 30.52 7.15
C LEU A 374 -12.80 30.21 8.60
#